data_AF-A0A8R2H791-F1
#
_entry.id   AF-A0A8R2H791-F1
#
_cell.length_a   1.000
_cell.length_b   1.000
_cell.length_c   1.000
_cell.angle_alpha   90.00
_cell.angle_beta   90.00
_cell.angle_gamma   90.00
#
_symmetry.space_group_name_H-M   'P 1'
#
loop_
_entity.id
_entity.type
_entity.pdbx_description
1 polymer ?
#
loop_
_entity_poly.entity_id
_entity_poly.type
_entity_poly.pdbx_seq_one_letter_code
_entity_poly.pdbx_strand_id
1 'polypeptide(L)'
;MQNTNQIPESRKRKPAKTYEKSSFVDIYKGFQTLLKGEFFCDIKLKTDDKKIITAHKVILSAASPYFRAIFTNRAERNHDLVAIRCVDYTALQLLINFIYSGKIVITNENVQNLLTAVDILELKEVEDACCDFLQSQLCPTNCIGINAIADLHGCTKLRKRSELYILQHFSDVIGGDEFLSSTFEQVMHLISSDKLIVPSEEKVFESVITWVKHDLKSRECILPRLMEHVRLALTSNDYIRKKVAKDTLIKNCLECKRYVFEALKTLKGEELITQSIRSRPRHEDKVILVVGGIQTGLSKTLEYFDPMTEKWHFGPELITNHRRHSLVVIKDNLVFDVGGYEIGLSPFRCVHMLDITENPPHWQLTNDLLVERQFLGVGVINDNIYAVGGSNDRYEDLKSAEVFDFNTKKWRMISSMNTLRSLFTVGVLNDLLYVVGGFDQSLQALNTVECYNPSTNMWTPVANMRERRCCARCRSFKR
;
A
#
# COMPACT_ATOMS: atom_id res chain seq x y z
N MET A 1 -47.60 31.85 -56.56
CA MET A 1 -47.04 33.21 -56.38
C MET A 1 -47.44 33.68 -55.00
N GLN A 2 -46.56 33.56 -54.01
CA GLN A 2 -46.85 33.76 -52.59
C GLN A 2 -46.04 34.93 -52.02
N ASN A 3 -46.72 35.66 -51.12
CA ASN A 3 -46.34 36.86 -50.38
C ASN A 3 -44.95 36.83 -49.71
N THR A 4 -44.25 37.97 -49.77
CA THR A 4 -43.17 38.36 -48.86
C THR A 4 -43.59 39.57 -48.03
N ASN A 5 -43.94 39.34 -46.76
CA ASN A 5 -43.96 40.37 -45.72
C ASN A 5 -42.69 40.16 -44.86
N GLN A 6 -41.78 41.15 -44.85
CA GLN A 6 -40.72 41.24 -43.85
C GLN A 6 -40.86 42.55 -43.08
N ILE A 7 -41.18 42.42 -41.80
CA ILE A 7 -41.07 43.43 -40.76
C ILE A 7 -39.66 43.28 -40.15
N PRO A 8 -38.83 44.33 -40.02
CA PRO A 8 -37.54 44.20 -39.32
C PRO A 8 -37.74 44.20 -37.81
N GLU A 9 -37.20 43.17 -37.17
CA GLU A 9 -37.22 42.87 -35.74
C GLU A 9 -36.61 43.97 -34.85
N SER A 10 -37.18 44.03 -33.65
CA SER A 10 -36.74 44.77 -32.46
C SER A 10 -35.22 44.78 -32.23
N ARG A 11 -34.65 45.96 -31.97
CA ARG A 11 -33.28 46.17 -31.46
C ARG A 11 -33.03 45.34 -30.18
N LYS A 12 -32.35 44.20 -30.31
CA LYS A 12 -31.77 43.44 -29.20
C LYS A 12 -30.72 44.32 -28.49
N ARG A 13 -30.90 44.57 -27.18
CA ARG A 13 -29.90 45.23 -26.33
C ARG A 13 -28.58 44.45 -26.39
N LYS A 14 -27.46 45.13 -26.67
CA LYS A 14 -26.12 44.51 -26.62
C LYS A 14 -25.81 44.10 -25.17
N PRO A 15 -25.20 42.92 -24.93
CA PRO A 15 -24.80 42.52 -23.58
C PRO A 15 -23.73 43.48 -23.03
N ALA A 16 -23.77 43.72 -21.72
CA ALA A 16 -22.81 44.59 -21.03
C ALA A 16 -21.37 44.07 -21.24
N LYS A 17 -20.43 44.96 -21.58
CA LYS A 17 -19.00 44.66 -21.62
C LYS A 17 -18.41 44.91 -20.23
N THR A 18 -17.99 43.86 -19.56
CA THR A 18 -17.21 43.96 -18.32
C THR A 18 -15.73 44.14 -18.69
N TYR A 19 -15.10 45.18 -18.15
CA TYR A 19 -13.65 45.38 -18.25
C TYR A 19 -13.01 44.92 -16.94
N GLU A 20 -12.11 43.95 -17.01
CA GLU A 20 -11.32 43.49 -15.87
C GLU A 20 -9.91 44.07 -15.98
N LYS A 21 -9.41 44.62 -14.87
CA LYS A 21 -8.07 45.23 -14.79
C LYS A 21 -7.00 44.16 -14.99
N SER A 22 -6.03 44.42 -15.87
CA SER A 22 -5.08 43.42 -16.38
C SER A 22 -3.94 43.02 -15.41
N SER A 23 -3.71 43.75 -14.32
CA SER A 23 -2.64 43.44 -13.35
C SER A 23 -3.02 43.90 -11.94
N PHE A 24 -3.28 42.93 -11.06
CA PHE A 24 -3.39 43.16 -9.61
C PHE A 24 -2.00 43.35 -8.97
N VAL A 25 -0.92 42.95 -9.64
CA VAL A 25 0.46 43.00 -9.14
C VAL A 25 0.91 44.43 -8.82
N ASP A 26 0.50 45.41 -9.63
CA ASP A 26 0.91 46.81 -9.42
C ASP A 26 0.21 47.45 -8.21
N ILE A 27 -0.97 46.94 -7.83
CA ILE A 27 -1.65 47.33 -6.58
C ILE A 27 -0.86 46.79 -5.38
N TYR A 28 -0.43 45.53 -5.40
CA TYR A 28 0.40 44.94 -4.34
C TYR A 28 1.75 45.66 -4.19
N LYS A 29 2.41 46.04 -5.29
CA LYS A 29 3.61 46.89 -5.24
C LYS A 29 3.32 48.24 -4.58
N GLY A 30 2.18 48.85 -4.89
CA GLY A 30 1.72 50.07 -4.21
C GLY A 30 1.58 49.89 -2.70
N PHE A 31 0.91 48.82 -2.26
CA PHE A 31 0.76 48.51 -0.83
C PHE A 31 2.10 48.23 -0.13
N GLN A 32 3.07 47.61 -0.80
CA GLN A 32 4.42 47.44 -0.24
C GLN A 32 5.13 48.77 -0.03
N THR A 33 5.02 49.69 -0.99
CA THR A 33 5.61 51.03 -0.85
C THR A 33 4.97 51.79 0.31
N LEU A 34 3.65 51.69 0.48
CA LEU A 34 2.93 52.29 1.60
C LEU A 34 3.38 51.68 2.94
N LEU A 35 3.51 50.35 3.02
CA LEU A 35 3.98 49.65 4.21
C LEU A 35 5.41 50.08 4.59
N LYS A 36 6.34 50.15 3.62
CA LYS A 36 7.73 50.57 3.86
C LYS A 36 7.85 52.03 4.29
N GLY A 37 6.97 52.90 3.81
CA GLY A 37 6.89 54.30 4.22
C GLY A 37 6.06 54.54 5.47
N GLU A 38 5.49 53.49 6.07
CA GLU A 38 4.53 53.54 7.19
C GLU A 38 3.33 54.48 6.94
N PHE A 39 2.96 54.67 5.68
CA PHE A 39 1.85 55.54 5.30
C PHE A 39 0.52 54.80 5.46
N PHE A 40 -0.43 55.41 6.18
CA PHE A 40 -1.78 54.88 6.42
C PHE A 40 -1.83 53.57 7.23
N CYS A 41 -0.74 53.17 7.90
CA CYS A 41 -0.75 52.05 8.84
C CYS A 41 -1.68 52.37 10.03
N ASP A 42 -2.70 51.54 10.22
CA ASP A 42 -3.78 51.70 11.21
C ASP A 42 -3.75 50.61 12.29
N ILE A 43 -2.69 49.79 12.32
CA ILE A 43 -2.44 48.79 13.35
C ILE A 43 -0.96 48.61 13.64
N LYS A 44 -0.65 48.37 14.92
CA LYS A 44 0.64 47.91 15.44
C LYS A 44 0.45 46.53 16.06
N LEU A 45 1.21 45.56 15.58
CA LEU A 45 1.23 44.19 16.08
C LEU A 45 2.43 44.02 16.99
N LYS A 46 2.20 43.69 18.27
CA LYS A 46 3.25 43.47 19.25
C LYS A 46 3.46 41.98 19.47
N THR A 47 4.68 41.51 19.29
CA THR A 47 5.09 40.13 19.58
C THR A 47 5.57 39.97 21.02
N ASP A 48 5.71 38.73 21.48
CA ASP A 48 6.10 38.41 22.86
C ASP A 48 7.50 38.96 23.22
N ASP A 49 8.40 39.09 22.23
CA ASP A 49 9.71 39.73 22.36
C ASP A 49 9.66 41.27 22.43
N LYS A 50 8.46 41.84 22.60
CA LYS A 50 8.15 43.28 22.71
C LYS A 50 8.49 44.10 21.46
N LYS A 51 8.80 43.46 20.33
CA LYS A 51 8.93 44.16 19.04
C LYS A 51 7.56 44.47 18.46
N ILE A 52 7.53 45.50 17.61
CA ILE A 52 6.29 46.04 17.04
C ILE A 52 6.42 46.06 15.52
N ILE A 53 5.37 45.61 14.83
CA ILE A 53 5.24 45.66 13.36
C ILE A 53 4.03 46.51 13.02
N THR A 54 4.21 47.51 12.15
CA THR A 54 3.13 48.34 11.62
C THR A 54 2.52 47.69 10.38
N ALA A 55 1.20 47.77 10.22
CA ALA A 55 0.50 47.20 9.06
C ALA A 55 -0.85 47.90 8.82
N HIS A 56 -1.57 47.42 7.80
CA HIS A 56 -2.93 47.86 7.45
C HIS A 56 -3.97 46.77 7.79
N LYS A 57 -4.95 47.09 8.65
CA LYS A 57 -6.04 46.18 9.10
C LYS A 57 -6.77 45.57 7.92
N VAL A 58 -7.06 46.38 6.88
CA VAL A 58 -7.82 45.92 5.70
C VAL A 58 -7.07 44.84 4.92
N ILE A 59 -5.75 44.99 4.74
CA ILE A 59 -4.93 44.04 3.98
C ILE A 59 -4.78 42.74 4.77
N LEU A 60 -4.49 42.84 6.07
CA LEU A 60 -4.38 41.68 6.96
C LEU A 60 -5.70 40.90 7.06
N SER A 61 -6.83 41.60 7.20
CA SER A 61 -8.17 40.97 7.24
C SER A 61 -8.56 40.29 5.92
N ALA A 62 -8.10 40.82 4.80
CA ALA A 62 -8.37 40.23 3.49
C ALA A 62 -7.59 38.92 3.31
N ALA A 63 -6.34 38.87 3.80
CA ALA A 63 -5.45 37.73 3.60
C ALA A 63 -5.58 36.62 4.66
N SER A 64 -5.95 36.95 5.89
CA SER A 64 -5.99 35.99 7.00
C SER A 64 -7.36 36.00 7.71
N PRO A 65 -8.01 34.84 7.85
CA PRO A 65 -9.24 34.72 8.64
C PRO A 65 -9.04 35.10 10.11
N TYR A 66 -7.89 34.78 10.69
CA TYR A 66 -7.52 35.15 12.07
C TYR A 66 -7.55 36.67 12.27
N PHE A 67 -6.85 37.43 11.41
CA PHE A 67 -6.86 38.89 11.50
C PHE A 67 -8.26 39.47 11.25
N ARG A 68 -9.02 38.89 10.33
CA ARG A 68 -10.42 39.29 10.10
C ARG A 68 -11.27 39.10 11.35
N ALA A 69 -11.12 37.98 12.06
CA ALA A 69 -11.86 37.70 13.30
C ALA A 69 -11.50 38.72 14.41
N ILE A 70 -10.21 38.99 14.59
CA ILE A 70 -9.71 39.95 15.59
C ILE A 70 -10.22 41.37 15.30
N PHE A 71 -10.07 41.86 14.07
CA PHE A 71 -10.42 43.25 13.75
C PHE A 71 -11.93 43.50 13.60
N THR A 72 -12.73 42.45 13.40
CA THR A 72 -14.19 42.56 13.39
C THR A 72 -14.81 42.43 14.79
N ASN A 73 -14.09 41.86 15.75
CA ASN A 73 -14.54 41.74 17.14
C ASN A 73 -14.54 43.12 17.85
N ARG A 74 -15.60 43.41 18.62
CA ARG A 74 -15.85 44.74 19.20
C ARG A 74 -14.78 45.20 20.19
N ALA A 75 -14.05 44.28 20.82
CA ALA A 75 -13.05 44.60 21.84
C ALA A 75 -11.73 45.14 21.26
N GLU A 76 -11.32 44.68 20.07
CA GLU A 76 -10.01 45.00 19.48
C GLU A 76 -10.12 45.95 18.28
N ARG A 77 -11.33 46.20 17.79
CA ARG A 77 -11.61 47.13 16.68
C ARG A 77 -11.04 48.53 16.91
N ASN A 78 -11.12 49.03 18.15
CA ASN A 78 -10.70 50.37 18.54
C ASN A 78 -9.25 50.44 19.06
N HIS A 79 -8.52 49.32 19.06
CA HIS A 79 -7.13 49.31 19.48
C HIS A 79 -6.20 49.50 18.28
N ASP A 80 -5.23 50.40 18.47
CA ASP A 80 -4.13 50.61 17.52
C ASP A 80 -2.96 49.66 17.79
N LEU A 81 -2.98 48.94 18.92
CA LEU A 81 -1.96 47.98 19.33
C LEU A 81 -2.62 46.65 19.71
N VAL A 82 -2.28 45.57 18.99
CA VAL A 82 -2.75 44.20 19.27
C VAL A 82 -1.55 43.32 19.57
N ALA A 83 -1.63 42.54 20.65
CA ALA A 83 -0.57 41.62 21.04
C ALA A 83 -0.81 40.23 20.43
N ILE A 84 0.12 39.78 19.59
CA ILE A 84 0.11 38.43 19.01
C ILE A 84 0.99 37.54 19.88
N ARG A 85 0.36 36.61 20.58
CA ARG A 85 1.02 35.67 21.49
C ARG A 85 1.51 34.45 20.73
N CYS A 86 2.57 33.82 21.22
CA CYS A 86 3.13 32.55 20.73
C CYS A 86 3.70 32.65 19.30
N VAL A 87 4.09 33.84 18.85
CA VAL A 87 4.67 34.07 17.52
C VAL A 87 5.94 34.90 17.62
N ASP A 88 7.01 34.38 17.01
CA ASP A 88 8.28 35.09 16.89
C ASP A 88 8.17 36.28 15.93
N TYR A 89 8.85 37.38 16.27
CA TYR A 89 8.94 38.57 15.42
C TYR A 89 9.41 38.27 13.99
N THR A 90 10.42 37.42 13.84
CA THR A 90 10.98 37.09 12.52
C THR A 90 9.97 36.34 11.65
N ALA A 91 9.27 35.36 12.22
CA ALA A 91 8.22 34.61 11.53
C ALA A 91 7.03 35.52 11.17
N LEU A 92 6.56 36.35 12.12
CA LEU A 92 5.47 37.29 11.87
C LEU A 92 5.82 38.29 10.78
N GLN A 93 7.05 38.83 10.80
CA GLN A 93 7.52 39.76 9.78
C GLN A 93 7.57 39.11 8.39
N LEU A 94 8.03 37.85 8.29
CA LEU A 94 8.03 37.11 7.02
C LEU A 94 6.61 36.88 6.50
N LEU A 95 5.66 36.54 7.38
CA LEU A 95 4.26 36.32 7.01
C LEU A 95 3.57 37.61 6.58
N ILE A 96 3.83 38.73 7.27
CA ILE A 96 3.33 40.04 6.85
C ILE A 96 3.95 40.43 5.50
N ASN A 97 5.27 40.26 5.33
CA ASN A 97 5.91 40.51 4.03
C ASN A 97 5.31 39.63 2.92
N PHE A 98 4.97 38.38 3.22
CA PHE A 98 4.27 37.48 2.30
C PHE A 98 2.89 38.02 1.92
N ILE A 99 2.07 38.45 2.89
CA ILE A 99 0.73 39.03 2.62
C ILE A 99 0.80 40.20 1.62
N TYR A 100 1.86 41.00 1.68
CA TYR A 100 2.04 42.15 0.78
C TYR A 100 2.77 41.82 -0.51
N SER A 101 3.47 40.68 -0.60
CA SER A 101 4.34 40.35 -1.75
C SER A 101 3.98 39.10 -2.52
N GLY A 102 3.21 38.19 -1.93
CA GLY A 102 2.97 36.86 -2.44
C GLY A 102 4.24 35.99 -2.49
N LYS A 103 5.33 36.39 -1.83
CA LYS A 103 6.61 35.67 -1.85
C LYS A 103 7.11 35.41 -0.45
N ILE A 104 7.53 34.17 -0.20
CA ILE A 104 8.14 33.75 1.05
C ILE A 104 9.32 32.82 0.77
N VAL A 105 10.35 32.91 1.61
CA VAL A 105 11.54 32.06 1.54
C VAL A 105 11.52 31.14 2.75
N ILE A 106 11.44 29.84 2.50
CA ILE A 106 11.39 28.78 3.53
C ILE A 106 12.77 28.12 3.60
N THR A 107 13.31 27.96 4.80
CA THR A 107 14.63 27.37 5.09
C THR A 107 14.52 26.42 6.27
N ASN A 108 15.54 25.55 6.46
CA ASN A 108 15.57 24.62 7.59
C ASN A 108 15.56 25.31 8.96
N GLU A 109 16.09 26.53 9.04
CA GLU A 109 16.16 27.30 10.28
C GLU A 109 14.84 28.01 10.61
N ASN A 110 14.05 28.40 9.59
CA ASN A 110 12.85 29.19 9.80
C ASN A 110 11.55 28.37 9.78
N VAL A 111 11.55 27.18 9.16
CA VAL A 111 10.33 26.43 8.86
C VAL A 111 9.51 26.08 10.10
N GLN A 112 10.14 25.73 11.22
CA GLN A 112 9.44 25.35 12.45
C GLN A 112 8.71 26.55 13.09
N ASN A 113 9.41 27.68 13.23
CA ASN A 113 8.82 28.90 13.79
C ASN A 113 7.77 29.48 12.83
N LEU A 114 8.01 29.34 11.51
CA LEU A 114 7.08 29.74 10.49
C LEU A 114 5.79 28.91 10.53
N LEU A 115 5.89 27.58 10.63
CA LEU A 115 4.74 26.69 10.67
C LEU A 115 3.87 26.95 11.91
N THR A 116 4.50 27.21 13.07
CA THR A 116 3.80 27.62 14.30
C THR A 116 3.02 28.93 14.09
N ALA A 117 3.65 29.92 13.47
CA ALA A 117 3.01 31.20 13.20
C ALA A 117 1.89 31.10 12.16
N VAL A 118 2.08 30.27 11.12
CA VAL A 118 1.11 30.05 10.05
C VAL A 118 -0.15 29.37 10.55
N ASP A 119 0.01 28.37 11.41
CA ASP A 119 -1.10 27.65 12.05
C ASP A 119 -1.98 28.64 12.86
N ILE A 120 -1.35 29.51 13.66
CA ILE A 120 -2.06 30.55 14.43
C ILE A 120 -2.76 31.58 13.52
N LEU A 121 -2.07 32.04 12.46
CA LEU A 121 -2.59 33.08 11.56
C LEU A 121 -3.51 32.52 10.47
N GLU A 122 -3.72 31.20 10.42
CA GLU A 122 -4.55 30.48 9.45
C GLU A 122 -4.19 30.77 7.99
N LEU A 123 -2.89 30.83 7.67
CA LEU A 123 -2.38 31.10 6.31
C LEU A 123 -2.12 29.81 5.52
N LYS A 124 -3.18 29.17 5.02
CA LYS A 124 -3.11 27.81 4.46
C LYS A 124 -2.12 27.61 3.32
N GLU A 125 -1.98 28.60 2.43
CA GLU A 125 -1.04 28.52 1.30
C GLU A 125 0.42 28.40 1.75
N VAL A 126 0.78 29.09 2.83
CA VAL A 126 2.12 29.01 3.40
C VAL A 126 2.30 27.71 4.17
N GLU A 127 1.24 27.21 4.83
CA GLU A 127 1.25 25.93 5.54
C GLU A 127 1.56 24.78 4.58
N ASP A 128 0.87 24.76 3.44
CA ASP A 128 1.07 23.77 2.39
C ASP A 128 2.49 23.86 1.82
N ALA A 129 3.02 25.08 1.58
CA ALA A 129 4.39 25.28 1.12
C ALA A 129 5.45 24.81 2.15
N CYS A 130 5.22 25.04 3.45
CA CYS A 130 6.07 24.51 4.52
C CYS A 130 6.03 22.98 4.56
N CYS A 131 4.85 22.38 4.40
CA CYS A 131 4.68 20.93 4.35
C CYS A 131 5.41 20.30 3.16
N ASP A 132 5.30 20.91 1.97
CA ASP A 132 5.99 20.44 0.76
C ASP A 132 7.51 20.56 0.91
N PHE A 133 7.99 21.65 1.52
CA PHE A 133 9.40 21.82 1.83
C PHE A 133 9.91 20.73 2.79
N LEU A 134 9.23 20.50 3.92
CA LEU A 134 9.61 19.47 4.89
C LEU A 134 9.59 18.07 4.27
N GLN A 135 8.62 17.79 3.42
CA GLN A 135 8.55 16.51 2.72
C GLN A 135 9.75 16.30 1.78
N SER A 136 10.22 17.35 1.10
CA SER A 136 11.40 17.27 0.23
C SER A 136 12.71 17.01 0.98
N GLN A 137 12.73 17.30 2.29
CA GLN A 137 13.91 17.17 3.16
C GLN A 137 13.89 15.89 4.02
N LEU A 138 12.91 14.99 3.85
CA LEU A 138 12.82 13.76 4.63
C LEU A 138 14.08 12.90 4.45
N CYS A 139 14.75 12.60 5.56
CA CYS A 139 15.89 11.69 5.62
C CYS A 139 15.86 10.85 6.90
N PRO A 140 16.66 9.76 7.00
CA PRO A 140 16.62 8.87 8.16
C PRO A 140 16.91 9.54 9.51
N THR A 141 17.65 10.65 9.51
CA THR A 141 18.06 11.35 10.75
C THR A 141 17.09 12.44 11.21
N ASN A 142 16.12 12.86 10.38
CA ASN A 142 15.17 13.94 10.72
C ASN A 142 13.69 13.52 10.62
N CYS A 143 13.41 12.32 10.10
CA CYS A 143 12.07 11.90 9.77
C CYS A 143 11.14 11.80 10.99
N ILE A 144 11.67 11.43 12.16
CA ILE A 144 10.91 11.37 13.41
C ILE A 144 10.58 12.78 13.88
N GLY A 145 11.56 13.70 13.84
CA GLY A 145 11.36 15.11 14.15
C GLY A 145 10.30 15.76 13.25
N ILE A 146 10.40 15.56 11.93
CA ILE A 146 9.40 16.06 10.96
C ILE A 146 8.02 15.47 11.23
N ASN A 147 7.94 14.18 11.56
CA ASN A 147 6.67 13.54 11.91
C ASN A 147 6.05 14.16 13.16
N ALA A 148 6.84 14.43 14.20
CA ALA A 148 6.38 15.08 15.42
C ALA A 148 5.90 16.52 15.18
N ILE A 149 6.59 17.28 14.31
CA ILE A 149 6.16 18.61 13.88
C ILE A 149 4.82 18.52 13.14
N ALA A 150 4.68 17.55 12.23
CA ALA A 150 3.44 17.35 11.49
C ALA A 150 2.26 16.98 12.41
N ASP A 151 2.49 16.17 13.44
CA ASP A 151 1.51 15.86 14.47
C ASP A 151 1.10 17.09 15.28
N LEU A 152 2.08 17.90 15.71
CA LEU A 152 1.84 19.10 16.53
C LEU A 152 0.95 20.13 15.81
N HIS A 153 1.16 20.32 14.51
CA HIS A 153 0.42 21.28 13.69
C HIS A 153 -0.76 20.65 12.91
N GLY A 154 -1.16 19.43 13.24
CA GLY A 154 -2.32 18.78 12.58
C GLY A 154 -2.16 18.53 11.08
N CYS A 155 -0.92 18.53 10.56
CA CYS A 155 -0.58 18.36 9.15
C CYS A 155 -0.70 16.88 8.72
N THR A 156 -1.93 16.40 8.57
CA THR A 156 -2.22 14.96 8.34
C THR A 156 -1.56 14.36 7.10
N LYS A 157 -1.37 15.14 6.02
CA LYS A 157 -0.71 14.68 4.79
C LYS A 157 0.78 14.44 5.01
N LEU A 158 1.46 15.41 5.60
CA LEU A 158 2.89 15.31 5.91
C LEU A 158 3.13 14.16 6.90
N ARG A 159 2.34 14.10 7.98
CA ARG A 159 2.41 13.03 8.97
C ARG A 159 2.35 11.63 8.37
N LYS A 160 1.34 11.36 7.54
CA LYS A 160 1.20 10.03 6.89
C LYS A 160 2.40 9.70 6.02
N ARG A 161 2.97 10.68 5.32
CA ARG A 161 4.13 10.49 4.46
C ARG A 161 5.40 10.27 5.27
N SER A 162 5.65 11.05 6.32
CA SER A 162 6.78 10.85 7.22
C SER A 162 6.70 9.52 7.96
N GLU A 163 5.51 9.14 8.43
CA GLU A 163 5.29 7.84 9.06
C GLU A 163 5.61 6.67 8.11
N LEU A 164 5.11 6.71 6.87
CA LEU A 164 5.43 5.69 5.87
C LEU A 164 6.93 5.64 5.57
N TYR A 165 7.60 6.80 5.50
CA TYR A 165 9.05 6.86 5.29
C TYR A 165 9.82 6.20 6.45
N ILE A 166 9.43 6.49 7.70
CA ILE A 166 10.03 5.85 8.90
C ILE A 166 9.86 4.33 8.84
N LEU A 167 8.67 3.85 8.46
CA LEU A 167 8.39 2.41 8.37
C LEU A 167 9.19 1.72 7.26
N GLN A 168 9.45 2.40 6.15
CA GLN A 168 10.22 1.87 5.02
C GLN A 168 11.74 1.85 5.29
N HIS A 169 12.24 2.88 5.97
CA HIS A 169 13.67 3.07 6.25
C HIS A 169 14.04 2.77 7.71
N PHE A 170 13.23 1.97 8.42
CA PHE A 170 13.38 1.75 9.85
C PHE A 170 14.79 1.30 10.26
N SER A 171 15.42 0.45 9.44
CA SER A 171 16.78 -0.06 9.70
C SER A 171 17.85 1.03 9.77
N ASP A 172 17.65 2.14 9.06
CA ASP A 172 18.58 3.28 9.07
C ASP A 172 18.24 4.25 10.22
N VAL A 173 16.95 4.35 10.57
CA VAL A 173 16.43 5.27 11.60
C VAL A 173 16.79 4.82 13.03
N ILE A 174 16.83 3.51 13.29
CA ILE A 174 17.08 2.96 14.64
C ILE A 174 18.41 3.37 15.28
N GLY A 175 19.41 3.74 14.46
CA GLY A 175 20.72 4.18 14.92
C GLY A 175 20.81 5.66 15.27
N GLY A 176 19.77 6.45 14.97
CA GLY A 176 19.76 7.89 15.18
C GLY A 176 19.35 8.32 16.58
N ASP A 177 19.86 9.48 17.01
CA ASP A 177 19.55 10.08 18.33
C ASP A 177 18.06 10.46 18.47
N GLU A 178 17.38 10.79 17.37
CA GLU A 178 15.93 11.07 17.38
C GLU A 178 15.11 9.84 17.80
N PHE A 179 15.51 8.64 17.35
CA PHE A 179 14.84 7.41 17.75
C PHE A 179 15.07 7.12 19.23
N LEU A 180 16.31 7.26 19.72
CA LEU A 180 16.63 7.08 21.15
C LEU A 180 15.89 8.08 22.05
N SER A 181 15.63 9.28 21.55
CA SER A 181 14.90 10.34 22.24
C SER A 181 13.37 10.25 22.10
N SER A 182 12.87 9.33 21.26
CA SER A 182 11.43 9.17 21.03
C SER A 182 10.68 8.71 22.27
N THR A 183 9.38 9.03 22.32
CA THR A 183 8.49 8.62 23.41
C THR A 183 8.07 7.15 23.30
N PHE A 184 7.61 6.58 24.41
CA PHE A 184 7.08 5.21 24.44
C PHE A 184 5.96 5.00 23.41
N GLU A 185 5.00 5.93 23.32
CA GLU A 185 3.85 5.82 22.42
C GLU A 185 4.29 5.79 20.95
N GLN A 186 5.27 6.61 20.56
CA GLN A 186 5.83 6.63 19.21
C GLN A 186 6.52 5.30 18.87
N VAL A 187 7.39 4.80 19.75
CA VAL A 187 8.09 3.54 19.52
C VAL A 187 7.11 2.37 19.46
N MET A 188 6.15 2.31 20.39
CA MET A 188 5.10 1.30 20.42
C MET A 188 4.29 1.30 19.11
N HIS A 189 3.87 2.48 18.65
CA HIS A 189 3.14 2.63 17.40
C HIS A 189 3.95 2.08 16.21
N LEU A 190 5.23 2.44 16.08
CA LEU A 190 6.11 1.96 15.02
C LEU A 190 6.28 0.43 15.03
N ILE A 191 6.61 -0.16 16.19
CA ILE A 191 6.85 -1.61 16.30
C ILE A 191 5.57 -2.43 16.26
N SER A 192 4.39 -1.83 16.52
CA SER A 192 3.11 -2.52 16.38
C SER A 192 2.65 -2.63 14.92
N SER A 193 3.16 -1.77 14.04
CA SER A 193 2.74 -1.70 12.64
C SER A 193 3.11 -2.94 11.83
N ASP A 194 2.13 -3.50 11.13
CA ASP A 194 2.29 -4.54 10.11
C ASP A 194 3.04 -4.02 8.87
N LYS A 195 3.08 -2.69 8.65
CA LYS A 195 3.75 -2.09 7.48
C LYS A 195 5.24 -1.83 7.68
N LEU A 196 5.78 -2.18 8.83
CA LEU A 196 7.18 -1.96 9.18
C LEU A 196 8.08 -2.88 8.35
N ILE A 197 8.91 -2.28 7.48
CA ILE A 197 9.85 -2.99 6.61
C ILE A 197 11.18 -3.15 7.35
N VAL A 198 11.49 -4.38 7.73
CA VAL A 198 12.72 -4.75 8.43
C VAL A 198 13.29 -6.05 7.88
N PRO A 199 14.62 -6.22 7.85
CA PRO A 199 15.24 -7.44 7.34
C PRO A 199 14.96 -8.66 8.23
N SER A 200 14.73 -8.46 9.53
CA SER A 200 14.37 -9.51 10.47
C SER A 200 13.73 -8.95 11.74
N GLU A 201 12.92 -9.76 12.43
CA GLU A 201 12.41 -9.44 13.78
C GLU A 201 13.55 -9.32 14.81
N GLU A 202 14.70 -9.91 14.54
CA GLU A 202 15.90 -9.78 15.37
C GLU A 202 16.34 -8.31 15.44
N LYS A 203 16.20 -7.54 14.34
CA LYS A 203 16.48 -6.11 14.34
C LYS A 203 15.47 -5.29 15.12
N VAL A 204 14.20 -5.68 15.09
CA VAL A 204 13.16 -5.03 15.91
C VAL A 204 13.48 -5.24 17.40
N PHE A 205 13.83 -6.48 17.79
CA PHE A 205 14.26 -6.76 19.16
C PHE A 205 15.49 -5.92 19.57
N GLU A 206 16.53 -5.88 18.74
CA GLU A 206 17.73 -5.07 19.00
C GLU A 206 17.41 -3.59 19.17
N SER A 207 16.50 -3.04 18.35
CA SER A 207 16.08 -1.64 18.45
C SER A 207 15.38 -1.34 19.77
N VAL A 208 14.45 -2.20 20.21
CA VAL A 208 13.72 -2.05 21.49
C VAL A 208 14.68 -2.10 22.66
N ILE A 209 15.61 -3.07 22.67
CA ILE A 209 16.59 -3.20 23.75
C ILE A 209 17.55 -2.00 23.79
N THR A 210 17.99 -1.50 22.64
CA THR A 210 18.87 -0.32 22.55
C THR A 210 18.15 0.93 23.07
N TRP A 211 16.89 1.12 22.68
CA TRP A 211 16.06 2.22 23.16
C TRP A 211 15.81 2.16 24.67
N VAL A 212 15.55 0.98 25.25
CA VAL A 212 15.40 0.83 26.71
C VAL A 212 16.73 1.07 27.43
N LYS A 213 17.86 0.59 26.88
CA LYS A 213 19.19 0.77 27.49
C LYS A 213 19.64 2.23 27.55
N HIS A 214 19.15 3.08 26.64
CA HIS A 214 19.45 4.51 26.63
C HIS A 214 18.94 5.24 27.89
N ASP A 215 17.78 4.83 28.44
CA ASP A 215 17.26 5.36 29.71
C ASP A 215 16.68 4.22 30.55
N LEU A 216 17.58 3.40 31.11
CA LEU A 216 17.22 2.21 31.89
C LEU A 216 16.28 2.52 33.06
N LYS A 217 16.48 3.64 33.74
CA LYS A 217 15.75 3.96 34.98
C LYS A 217 14.27 4.18 34.73
N SER A 218 13.93 4.85 33.62
CA SER A 218 12.52 5.13 33.29
C SER A 218 11.90 4.07 32.38
N ARG A 219 12.71 3.41 31.54
CA ARG A 219 12.21 2.54 30.45
C ARG A 219 12.15 1.05 30.80
N GLU A 220 12.82 0.61 31.87
CA GLU A 220 12.80 -0.81 32.26
C GLU A 220 11.37 -1.31 32.59
N CYS A 221 10.54 -0.47 33.22
CA CYS A 221 9.17 -0.85 33.59
C CYS A 221 8.21 -0.99 32.39
N ILE A 222 8.49 -0.32 31.27
CA ILE A 222 7.67 -0.34 30.05
C ILE A 222 8.13 -1.37 29.02
N LEU A 223 9.31 -1.97 29.20
CA LEU A 223 9.85 -3.03 28.33
C LEU A 223 8.84 -4.14 28.03
N PRO A 224 8.05 -4.68 28.99
CA PRO A 224 7.13 -5.78 28.70
C PRO A 224 6.03 -5.40 27.70
N ARG A 225 5.59 -4.13 27.73
CA ARG A 225 4.57 -3.62 26.80
C ARG A 225 5.14 -3.48 25.39
N LEU A 226 6.41 -3.09 25.25
CA LEU A 226 7.08 -3.07 23.93
C LEU A 226 7.31 -4.48 23.39
N MET A 227 7.73 -5.41 24.26
CA MET A 227 8.03 -6.79 23.90
C MET A 227 6.80 -7.57 23.40
N GLU A 228 5.59 -7.15 23.77
CA GLU A 228 4.34 -7.71 23.23
C GLU A 228 4.19 -7.51 21.72
N HIS A 229 4.83 -6.48 21.16
CA HIS A 229 4.77 -6.15 19.74
C HIS A 229 6.01 -6.65 18.95
N VAL A 230 6.98 -7.27 19.63
CA VAL A 230 8.12 -7.93 19.00
C VAL A 230 7.74 -9.37 18.69
N ARG A 231 7.79 -9.77 17.42
CA ARG A 231 7.26 -11.07 16.96
C ARG A 231 8.33 -12.15 17.10
N LEU A 232 8.71 -12.43 18.35
CA LEU A 232 9.80 -13.35 18.70
C LEU A 232 9.63 -14.75 18.06
N ALA A 233 8.41 -15.21 17.83
CA ALA A 233 8.13 -16.49 17.18
C ALA A 233 8.67 -16.56 15.73
N LEU A 234 8.90 -15.43 15.08
CA LEU A 234 9.46 -15.34 13.73
C LEU A 234 10.99 -15.16 13.72
N THR A 235 11.64 -15.17 14.90
CA THR A 235 13.11 -15.14 15.01
C THR A 235 13.69 -16.55 15.02
N SER A 236 14.98 -16.69 14.72
CA SER A 236 15.63 -18.00 14.73
C SER A 236 15.74 -18.57 16.16
N ASN A 237 15.50 -19.88 16.32
CA ASN A 237 15.59 -20.58 17.61
C ASN A 237 16.97 -20.38 18.28
N ASP A 238 18.02 -20.37 17.45
CA ASP A 238 19.39 -20.10 17.86
C ASP A 238 19.56 -18.69 18.43
N TYR A 239 18.98 -17.67 17.79
CA TYR A 239 19.04 -16.29 18.26
C TYR A 239 18.32 -16.11 19.59
N ILE A 240 17.13 -16.71 19.75
CA ILE A 240 16.38 -16.66 21.00
C ILE A 240 17.21 -17.24 22.16
N ARG A 241 17.81 -18.42 21.97
CA ARG A 241 18.58 -19.09 23.03
C ARG A 241 19.91 -18.41 23.33
N LYS A 242 20.63 -17.94 22.30
CA LYS A 242 21.97 -17.38 22.45
C LYS A 242 21.95 -15.92 22.89
N LYS A 243 20.98 -15.12 22.45
CA LYS A 243 20.96 -13.66 22.64
C LYS A 243 19.77 -13.20 23.48
N VAL A 244 18.53 -13.48 23.07
CA VAL A 244 17.32 -12.97 23.74
C VAL A 244 17.20 -13.48 25.18
N ALA A 245 17.27 -14.81 25.38
CA ALA A 245 17.15 -15.43 26.70
C ALA A 245 18.33 -15.13 27.63
N LYS A 246 19.48 -14.70 27.07
CA LYS A 246 20.66 -14.35 27.85
C LYS A 246 20.70 -12.89 28.30
N ASP A 247 19.96 -11.99 27.64
CA ASP A 247 19.93 -10.56 27.96
C ASP A 247 19.41 -10.33 29.39
N THR A 248 20.07 -9.42 30.11
CA THR A 248 19.81 -9.14 31.53
C THR A 248 18.43 -8.54 31.76
N LEU A 249 17.94 -7.70 30.84
CA LEU A 249 16.62 -7.06 30.97
C LEU A 249 15.50 -8.10 30.84
N ILE A 250 15.66 -9.03 29.91
CA ILE A 250 14.70 -10.13 29.70
C ILE A 250 14.74 -11.10 30.88
N LYS A 251 15.92 -11.40 31.43
CA LYS A 251 16.06 -12.26 32.62
C LYS A 251 15.45 -11.66 33.88
N ASN A 252 15.45 -10.35 34.03
CA ASN A 252 14.92 -9.71 35.22
C ASN A 252 13.39 -9.54 35.17
N CYS A 253 12.78 -9.62 33.98
CA CYS A 253 11.34 -9.47 33.81
C CYS A 253 10.60 -10.81 33.63
N LEU A 254 9.60 -11.07 34.47
CA LEU A 254 8.76 -12.28 34.40
C LEU A 254 7.90 -12.35 33.13
N GLU A 255 7.28 -11.23 32.72
CA GLU A 255 6.45 -11.19 31.51
C GLU A 255 7.27 -11.40 30.23
N CYS A 256 8.46 -10.80 30.14
CA CYS A 256 9.34 -11.01 29.00
C CYS A 256 9.79 -12.48 28.88
N LYS A 257 10.04 -13.16 30.02
CA LYS A 257 10.31 -14.61 30.04
C LYS A 257 9.14 -15.42 29.50
N ARG A 258 7.91 -15.03 29.83
CA ARG A 258 6.69 -15.69 29.32
C ARG A 258 6.61 -15.58 27.80
N TYR A 259 6.89 -14.40 27.22
CA TYR A 259 6.93 -14.22 25.77
C TYR A 259 8.00 -15.07 25.08
N VAL A 260 9.19 -15.18 25.67
CA VAL A 260 10.26 -16.06 25.16
C VAL A 260 9.84 -17.53 25.19
N PHE A 261 9.18 -17.97 26.27
CA PHE A 261 8.69 -19.34 26.38
C PHE A 261 7.58 -19.63 25.36
N GLU A 262 6.63 -18.71 25.18
CA GLU A 262 5.57 -18.78 24.17
C GLU A 262 6.16 -18.91 22.75
N ALA A 263 7.17 -18.10 22.42
CA ALA A 263 7.86 -18.16 21.13
C ALA A 263 8.59 -19.50 20.92
N LEU A 264 9.30 -20.01 21.94
CA LEU A 264 10.00 -21.30 21.86
C LEU A 264 9.04 -22.48 21.72
N LYS A 265 7.86 -22.42 22.34
CA LYS A 265 6.81 -23.44 22.21
C LYS A 265 6.18 -23.40 20.81
N THR A 266 5.91 -22.20 20.31
CA THR A 266 5.41 -21.97 18.93
C THR A 266 6.35 -22.57 17.90
N LEU A 267 7.67 -22.36 18.04
CA LEU A 267 8.68 -22.93 17.15
C LEU A 267 8.80 -24.46 17.21
N LYS A 268 8.26 -25.11 18.25
CA LYS A 268 8.25 -26.58 18.39
C LYS A 268 6.98 -27.24 17.84
N GLY A 269 5.98 -26.46 17.42
CA GLY A 269 4.72 -26.98 16.87
C GLY A 269 3.81 -27.66 17.90
N GLU A 270 3.99 -27.38 19.19
CA GLU A 270 3.31 -28.09 20.29
C GLU A 270 1.88 -27.56 20.63
N GLU A 271 1.30 -26.62 19.86
CA GLU A 271 -0.07 -26.14 20.09
C GLU A 271 -0.80 -25.58 18.85
N LEU A 272 -2.13 -25.76 18.79
CA LEU A 272 -3.05 -25.02 17.93
C LEU A 272 -3.04 -23.54 18.37
N ILE A 273 -2.28 -22.71 17.67
CA ILE A 273 -2.02 -21.31 18.04
C ILE A 273 -3.32 -20.50 17.93
N THR A 274 -3.80 -19.96 19.05
CA THR A 274 -4.62 -18.74 19.04
C THR A 274 -3.80 -17.65 18.36
N GLN A 275 -4.19 -17.25 17.15
CA GLN A 275 -3.52 -16.22 16.34
C GLN A 275 -3.32 -14.93 17.14
N SER A 276 -2.17 -14.79 17.80
CA SER A 276 -1.77 -13.59 18.53
C SER A 276 -0.86 -12.74 17.64
N ILE A 277 -0.86 -11.42 17.84
CA ILE A 277 -0.01 -10.47 17.10
C ILE A 277 1.47 -10.91 17.10
N ARG A 278 1.92 -11.61 18.15
CA ARG A 278 3.28 -12.12 18.35
C ARG A 278 3.71 -13.23 17.38
N SER A 279 2.76 -13.89 16.72
CA SER A 279 3.00 -15.06 15.86
C SER A 279 2.71 -14.80 14.37
N ARG A 280 2.15 -13.64 14.04
CA ARG A 280 1.74 -13.29 12.68
C ARG A 280 2.84 -12.50 11.97
N PRO A 281 3.28 -12.85 10.75
CA PRO A 281 4.20 -12.02 9.96
C PRO A 281 3.71 -10.59 9.73
N ARG A 282 4.64 -9.62 9.62
CA ARG A 282 4.33 -8.19 9.39
C ARG A 282 3.64 -7.96 8.06
N HIS A 283 4.18 -8.55 7.02
CA HIS A 283 3.63 -8.45 5.67
C HIS A 283 2.82 -9.70 5.31
N GLU A 284 1.91 -9.56 4.34
CA GLU A 284 1.37 -10.72 3.63
C GLU A 284 2.54 -11.34 2.84
N ASP A 285 3.05 -12.49 3.29
CA ASP A 285 4.13 -13.26 2.65
C ASP A 285 3.68 -13.86 1.31
N LYS A 286 3.33 -13.01 0.35
CA LYS A 286 2.97 -13.42 -1.00
C LYS A 286 4.22 -13.48 -1.86
N VAL A 287 4.61 -14.71 -2.21
CA VAL A 287 5.67 -14.99 -3.16
C VAL A 287 5.11 -15.26 -4.55
N ILE A 288 5.94 -15.09 -5.58
CA ILE A 288 5.58 -15.52 -6.94
C ILE A 288 6.21 -16.88 -7.18
N LEU A 289 5.38 -17.91 -7.40
CA LEU A 289 5.84 -19.26 -7.70
C LEU A 289 5.98 -19.48 -9.22
N VAL A 290 7.07 -20.15 -9.60
CA VAL A 290 7.34 -20.65 -10.94
C VAL A 290 7.67 -22.14 -10.83
N VAL A 291 6.88 -22.98 -11.50
CA VAL A 291 7.01 -24.44 -11.40
C VAL A 291 7.17 -25.06 -12.79
N GLY A 292 8.26 -25.80 -12.98
CA GLY A 292 8.58 -26.53 -14.20
C GLY A 292 8.95 -25.63 -15.38
N GLY A 293 8.75 -26.13 -16.61
CA GLY A 293 9.07 -25.41 -17.84
C GLY A 293 10.14 -26.10 -18.70
N ILE A 294 10.72 -25.36 -19.64
CA ILE A 294 11.72 -25.86 -20.59
C ILE A 294 12.97 -24.98 -20.46
N GLN A 295 14.12 -25.58 -20.17
CA GLN A 295 15.43 -24.90 -20.15
C GLN A 295 16.35 -25.50 -21.24
N THR A 296 17.26 -26.41 -20.88
CA THR A 296 18.01 -27.28 -21.81
C THR A 296 17.33 -28.65 -21.99
N GLY A 297 16.26 -28.89 -21.23
CA GLY A 297 15.40 -30.06 -21.19
C GLY A 297 14.14 -29.76 -20.37
N LEU A 298 13.40 -30.80 -19.97
CA LEU A 298 12.28 -30.66 -19.03
C LEU A 298 12.83 -30.33 -17.63
N SER A 299 12.26 -29.30 -16.98
CA SER A 299 12.64 -28.91 -15.62
C SER A 299 11.64 -29.40 -14.57
N LYS A 300 12.16 -29.95 -13.47
CA LYS A 300 11.40 -30.23 -12.23
C LYS A 300 11.45 -29.08 -11.23
N THR A 301 12.15 -28.00 -11.55
CA THR A 301 12.45 -26.95 -10.58
C THR A 301 11.19 -26.20 -10.18
N LEU A 302 11.10 -25.94 -8.88
CA LEU A 302 10.24 -24.90 -8.32
C LEU A 302 11.15 -23.78 -7.87
N GLU A 303 10.92 -22.59 -8.42
CA GLU A 303 11.55 -21.36 -7.98
C GLU A 303 10.47 -20.40 -7.48
N TYR A 304 10.81 -19.63 -6.45
CA TYR A 304 9.93 -18.58 -5.97
C TYR A 304 10.67 -17.26 -5.82
N PHE A 305 10.01 -16.20 -6.27
CA PHE A 305 10.48 -14.84 -6.10
C PHE A 305 9.87 -14.27 -4.83
N ASP A 306 10.74 -13.84 -3.93
CA ASP A 306 10.37 -13.10 -2.73
C ASP A 306 10.49 -11.60 -3.03
N PRO A 307 9.35 -10.86 -3.11
CA PRO A 307 9.37 -9.41 -3.36
C PRO A 307 10.04 -8.61 -2.24
N MET A 308 10.17 -9.17 -1.04
CA MET A 308 10.79 -8.48 0.10
C MET A 308 12.31 -8.45 -0.02
N THR A 309 12.91 -9.57 -0.44
CA THR A 309 14.36 -9.69 -0.60
C THR A 309 14.83 -9.45 -2.03
N GLU A 310 13.89 -9.30 -2.98
CA GLU A 310 14.12 -9.19 -4.42
C GLU A 310 14.96 -10.36 -4.99
N LYS A 311 14.81 -11.55 -4.39
CA LYS A 311 15.61 -12.73 -4.73
C LYS A 311 14.76 -13.91 -5.14
N TRP A 312 15.36 -14.74 -6.00
CA TRP A 312 14.86 -16.05 -6.36
C TRP A 312 15.43 -17.11 -5.43
N HIS A 313 14.58 -18.03 -5.01
CA HIS A 313 14.91 -19.15 -4.15
C HIS A 313 14.42 -20.44 -4.78
N PHE A 314 15.17 -21.53 -4.55
CA PHE A 314 14.73 -22.87 -4.91
C PHE A 314 13.79 -23.42 -3.84
N GLY A 315 12.72 -24.09 -4.27
CA GLY A 315 11.88 -24.91 -3.40
C GLY A 315 11.86 -26.38 -3.83
N PRO A 316 10.85 -27.16 -3.39
CA PRO A 316 10.84 -28.60 -3.61
C PRO A 316 10.62 -28.94 -5.09
N GLU A 317 11.41 -29.89 -5.58
CA GLU A 317 11.30 -30.39 -6.95
C GLU A 317 10.00 -31.16 -7.17
N LEU A 318 9.41 -31.00 -8.35
CA LEU A 318 8.26 -31.79 -8.80
C LEU A 318 8.59 -33.29 -8.80
N ILE A 319 7.56 -34.11 -8.54
CA ILE A 319 7.70 -35.57 -8.60
C ILE A 319 8.00 -36.02 -10.04
N THR A 320 7.23 -35.51 -11.00
CA THR A 320 7.28 -35.89 -12.43
C THR A 320 7.85 -34.77 -13.30
N ASN A 321 8.38 -35.15 -14.47
CA ASN A 321 8.96 -34.23 -15.44
C ASN A 321 7.94 -33.95 -16.55
N HIS A 322 6.98 -33.04 -16.32
CA HIS A 322 5.98 -32.72 -17.34
C HIS A 322 5.91 -31.24 -17.68
N ARG A 323 5.38 -30.98 -18.88
CA ARG A 323 5.13 -29.64 -19.41
C ARG A 323 3.66 -29.47 -19.75
N ARG A 324 3.23 -28.23 -20.03
CA ARG A 324 1.86 -27.90 -20.47
C ARG A 324 0.80 -28.21 -19.39
N HIS A 325 1.23 -28.35 -18.15
CA HIS A 325 0.41 -28.36 -16.96
C HIS A 325 -0.12 -26.96 -16.65
N SER A 326 -1.09 -26.90 -15.75
CA SER A 326 -1.62 -25.66 -15.20
C SER A 326 -1.43 -25.63 -13.69
N LEU A 327 -1.11 -24.45 -13.18
CA LEU A 327 -0.94 -24.21 -11.74
C LEU A 327 -2.11 -23.39 -11.21
N VAL A 328 -2.63 -23.78 -10.05
CA VAL A 328 -3.59 -23.00 -9.27
C VAL A 328 -3.26 -23.02 -7.79
N VAL A 329 -3.69 -21.98 -7.08
CA VAL A 329 -3.52 -21.88 -5.62
C VAL A 329 -4.89 -21.85 -4.96
N ILE A 330 -5.07 -22.64 -3.92
CA ILE A 330 -6.24 -22.68 -3.04
C ILE A 330 -5.80 -22.22 -1.64
N LYS A 331 -6.63 -21.41 -0.98
CA LYS A 331 -6.42 -20.95 0.41
C LYS A 331 -5.06 -20.28 0.67
N ASP A 332 -4.47 -19.71 -0.37
CA ASP A 332 -3.14 -19.05 -0.38
C ASP A 332 -1.94 -19.96 -0.09
N ASN A 333 -2.13 -21.21 0.31
CA ASN A 333 -1.04 -22.12 0.71
C ASN A 333 -0.99 -23.47 -0.01
N LEU A 334 -2.07 -23.87 -0.70
CA LEU A 334 -2.13 -25.14 -1.40
C LEU A 334 -1.95 -24.91 -2.89
N VAL A 335 -0.83 -25.35 -3.44
CA VAL A 335 -0.50 -25.24 -4.86
C VAL A 335 -0.86 -26.55 -5.53
N PHE A 336 -1.69 -26.50 -6.57
CA PHE A 336 -2.03 -27.65 -7.39
C PHE A 336 -1.41 -27.52 -8.77
N ASP A 337 -0.73 -28.57 -9.18
CA ASP A 337 -0.20 -28.79 -10.52
C ASP A 337 -1.07 -29.84 -11.21
N VAL A 338 -1.74 -29.44 -12.29
CA VAL A 338 -2.85 -30.20 -12.88
C VAL A 338 -2.54 -30.54 -14.34
N GLY A 339 -2.57 -31.84 -14.66
CA GLY A 339 -2.42 -32.38 -16.01
C GLY A 339 -1.01 -32.19 -16.59
N GLY A 340 -0.92 -32.15 -17.91
CA GLY A 340 0.35 -31.95 -18.62
C GLY A 340 0.79 -33.16 -19.44
N TYR A 341 2.04 -33.13 -19.89
CA TYR A 341 2.66 -34.14 -20.74
C TYR A 341 4.10 -34.41 -20.30
N GLU A 342 4.41 -35.66 -19.97
CA GLU A 342 5.77 -36.16 -19.74
C GLU A 342 6.25 -36.94 -20.98
N ILE A 343 7.51 -36.77 -21.36
CA ILE A 343 8.10 -37.50 -22.49
C ILE A 343 8.45 -38.92 -22.03
N GLY A 344 7.79 -39.93 -22.61
CA GLY A 344 8.11 -41.35 -22.38
C GLY A 344 7.27 -42.05 -21.29
N LEU A 345 6.34 -41.33 -20.65
CA LEU A 345 5.37 -41.86 -19.69
C LEU A 345 3.97 -41.31 -19.99
N SER A 346 2.93 -41.90 -19.37
CA SER A 346 1.52 -41.54 -19.55
C SER A 346 0.87 -40.69 -18.43
N PRO A 347 1.48 -39.63 -17.86
CA PRO A 347 0.81 -38.83 -16.83
C PRO A 347 0.05 -37.64 -17.42
N PHE A 348 -0.94 -37.89 -18.27
CA PHE A 348 -1.85 -36.82 -18.73
C PHE A 348 -2.99 -36.52 -17.74
N ARG A 349 -3.11 -37.35 -16.71
CA ARG A 349 -4.18 -37.28 -15.70
C ARG A 349 -3.67 -36.88 -14.31
N CYS A 350 -2.36 -36.77 -14.13
CA CYS A 350 -1.77 -36.57 -12.82
C CYS A 350 -2.09 -35.19 -12.25
N VAL A 351 -2.29 -35.17 -10.95
CA VAL A 351 -2.50 -33.94 -10.18
C VAL A 351 -1.61 -33.99 -8.95
N HIS A 352 -0.66 -33.06 -8.87
CA HIS A 352 0.20 -32.91 -7.71
C HIS A 352 -0.27 -31.74 -6.86
N MET A 353 -0.08 -31.88 -5.55
CA MET A 353 -0.37 -30.84 -4.57
C MET A 353 0.87 -30.59 -3.74
N LEU A 354 1.11 -29.32 -3.44
CA LEU A 354 2.14 -28.85 -2.54
C LEU A 354 1.46 -27.99 -1.47
N ASP A 355 1.57 -28.40 -0.22
CA ASP A 355 1.26 -27.55 0.92
C ASP A 355 2.54 -26.82 1.34
N ILE A 356 2.57 -25.51 1.14
CA ILE A 356 3.76 -24.70 1.48
C ILE A 356 3.96 -24.54 2.99
N THR A 357 2.98 -24.92 3.82
CA THR A 357 3.07 -24.83 5.28
C THR A 357 3.72 -26.06 5.91
N GLU A 358 3.86 -27.16 5.16
CA GLU A 358 4.59 -28.34 5.62
C GLU A 358 6.09 -28.04 5.76
N ASN A 359 6.75 -28.72 6.71
CA ASN A 359 8.18 -28.55 6.96
C ASN A 359 8.91 -29.91 7.01
N PRO A 360 9.68 -30.29 5.97
CA PRO A 360 9.90 -29.55 4.72
C PRO A 360 8.67 -29.63 3.78
N PRO A 361 8.45 -28.58 2.95
CA PRO A 361 7.40 -28.62 1.93
C PRO A 361 7.80 -29.64 0.86
N HIS A 362 6.84 -30.47 0.43
CA HIS A 362 7.08 -31.47 -0.60
C HIS A 362 5.83 -31.70 -1.45
N TRP A 363 6.04 -32.05 -2.71
CA TRP A 363 4.96 -32.41 -3.62
C TRP A 363 4.39 -33.78 -3.26
N GLN A 364 3.08 -33.91 -3.30
CA GLN A 364 2.33 -35.13 -3.07
C GLN A 364 1.40 -35.42 -4.26
N LEU A 365 1.22 -36.70 -4.57
CA LEU A 365 0.26 -37.11 -5.59
C LEU A 365 -1.16 -37.06 -5.02
N THR A 366 -2.11 -36.57 -5.82
CA THR A 366 -3.53 -36.51 -5.43
C THR A 366 -4.39 -37.33 -6.37
N ASN A 367 -5.72 -37.19 -6.26
CA ASN A 367 -6.64 -37.85 -7.17
C ASN A 367 -6.42 -37.37 -8.61
N ASP A 368 -6.20 -38.33 -9.50
CA ASP A 368 -6.05 -38.07 -10.93
C ASP A 368 -7.34 -37.49 -11.54
N LEU A 369 -7.14 -36.65 -12.56
CA LEU A 369 -8.19 -36.21 -13.48
C LEU A 369 -8.97 -37.41 -14.03
N LEU A 370 -10.22 -37.19 -14.42
CA LEU A 370 -11.05 -38.21 -15.08
C LEU A 370 -10.68 -38.36 -16.55
N VAL A 371 -10.31 -37.26 -17.19
CA VAL A 371 -9.90 -37.20 -18.59
C VAL A 371 -8.47 -36.69 -18.67
N GLU A 372 -7.66 -37.31 -19.54
CA GLU A 372 -6.31 -36.87 -19.86
C GLU A 372 -6.30 -35.51 -20.56
N ARG A 373 -5.47 -34.58 -20.08
CA ARG A 373 -5.46 -33.19 -20.55
C ARG A 373 -4.05 -32.59 -20.53
N GLN A 374 -3.65 -32.06 -21.67
CA GLN A 374 -2.58 -31.06 -21.81
C GLN A 374 -3.15 -29.74 -22.37
N PHE A 375 -2.47 -28.61 -22.14
CA PHE A 375 -2.97 -27.28 -22.57
C PHE A 375 -4.37 -26.93 -22.07
N LEU A 376 -4.76 -27.53 -20.95
CA LEU A 376 -6.01 -27.25 -20.26
C LEU A 376 -6.01 -25.85 -19.66
N GLY A 377 -7.20 -25.33 -19.44
CA GLY A 377 -7.42 -24.16 -18.60
C GLY A 377 -7.87 -24.58 -17.21
N VAL A 378 -7.32 -23.96 -16.17
CA VAL A 378 -7.73 -24.23 -14.79
C VAL A 378 -8.16 -22.94 -14.10
N GLY A 379 -9.25 -23.01 -13.33
CA GLY A 379 -9.71 -21.91 -12.47
C GLY A 379 -10.24 -22.43 -11.14
N VAL A 380 -10.30 -21.55 -10.15
CA VAL A 380 -10.77 -21.88 -8.79
C VAL A 380 -12.01 -21.07 -8.47
N ILE A 381 -13.09 -21.74 -8.08
CA ILE A 381 -14.33 -21.11 -7.58
C ILE A 381 -14.75 -21.83 -6.31
N ASN A 382 -14.89 -21.09 -5.20
CA ASN A 382 -15.26 -21.61 -3.89
C ASN A 382 -14.40 -22.82 -3.48
N ASP A 383 -13.08 -22.65 -3.51
CA ASP A 383 -12.05 -23.67 -3.24
C ASP A 383 -12.05 -24.91 -4.15
N ASN A 384 -12.94 -24.99 -5.14
CA ASN A 384 -13.00 -26.11 -6.08
C ASN A 384 -12.19 -25.80 -7.34
N ILE A 385 -11.49 -26.81 -7.86
CA ILE A 385 -10.63 -26.69 -9.05
C ILE A 385 -11.43 -27.13 -10.27
N TYR A 386 -11.51 -26.26 -11.27
CA TYR A 386 -12.17 -26.55 -12.54
C TYR A 386 -11.11 -26.77 -13.62
N ALA A 387 -11.01 -27.98 -14.14
CA ALA A 387 -10.15 -28.32 -15.27
C ALA A 387 -10.99 -28.40 -16.54
N VAL A 388 -10.65 -27.57 -17.54
CA VAL A 388 -11.48 -27.34 -18.71
C VAL A 388 -10.66 -27.56 -19.98
N GLY A 389 -11.28 -28.17 -21.00
CA GLY A 389 -10.74 -28.27 -22.35
C GLY A 389 -9.34 -28.90 -22.42
N GLY A 390 -8.52 -28.37 -23.32
CA GLY A 390 -7.18 -28.88 -23.60
C GLY A 390 -7.22 -29.93 -24.71
N SER A 391 -6.21 -30.78 -24.77
CA SER A 391 -6.18 -31.93 -25.68
C SER A 391 -5.72 -33.19 -24.96
N ASN A 392 -6.10 -34.35 -25.49
CA ASN A 392 -5.67 -35.66 -24.97
C ASN A 392 -4.31 -36.09 -25.56
N ASP A 393 -3.92 -37.34 -25.29
CA ASP A 393 -2.68 -37.96 -25.77
C ASP A 393 -2.62 -38.07 -27.31
N ARG A 394 -3.78 -38.21 -27.94
CA ARG A 394 -4.00 -38.25 -29.40
C ARG A 394 -4.06 -36.86 -30.04
N TYR A 395 -3.83 -35.80 -29.27
CA TYR A 395 -3.95 -34.41 -29.73
C TYR A 395 -5.37 -34.03 -30.20
N GLU A 396 -6.39 -34.72 -29.72
CA GLU A 396 -7.79 -34.36 -29.95
C GLU A 396 -8.21 -33.27 -28.94
N ASP A 397 -8.70 -32.15 -29.45
CA ASP A 397 -9.19 -31.05 -28.63
C ASP A 397 -10.46 -31.43 -27.88
N LEU A 398 -10.52 -31.03 -26.61
CA LEU A 398 -11.59 -31.39 -25.69
C LEU A 398 -12.55 -30.22 -25.48
N LYS A 399 -13.85 -30.54 -25.41
CA LYS A 399 -14.89 -29.65 -24.86
C LYS A 399 -15.32 -30.02 -23.44
N SER A 400 -14.88 -31.18 -22.96
CA SER A 400 -15.24 -31.67 -21.64
C SER A 400 -14.61 -30.81 -20.55
N ALA A 401 -15.27 -30.78 -19.41
CA ALA A 401 -14.78 -30.12 -18.21
C ALA A 401 -15.09 -30.98 -16.99
N GLU A 402 -14.25 -30.86 -15.98
CA GLU A 402 -14.36 -31.59 -14.73
C GLU A 402 -13.99 -30.69 -13.55
N VAL A 403 -14.57 -30.98 -12.39
CA VAL A 403 -14.34 -30.22 -11.17
C VAL A 403 -13.84 -31.15 -10.07
N PHE A 404 -12.78 -30.74 -9.39
CA PHE A 404 -12.32 -31.31 -8.14
C PHE A 404 -13.05 -30.61 -7.00
N ASP A 405 -13.87 -31.37 -6.30
CA ASP A 405 -14.48 -30.90 -5.06
C ASP A 405 -13.48 -31.09 -3.92
N PHE A 406 -13.00 -29.96 -3.36
CA PHE A 406 -11.94 -29.96 -2.35
C PHE A 406 -12.38 -30.63 -1.03
N ASN A 407 -13.67 -30.58 -0.70
CA ASN A 407 -14.19 -31.16 0.52
C ASN A 407 -14.30 -32.68 0.42
N THR A 408 -14.78 -33.18 -0.72
CA THR A 408 -14.97 -34.62 -0.95
C THR A 408 -13.72 -35.30 -1.51
N LYS A 409 -12.73 -34.52 -1.96
CA LYS A 409 -11.50 -34.97 -2.62
C LYS A 409 -11.77 -35.85 -3.84
N LYS A 410 -12.75 -35.47 -4.66
CA LYS A 410 -13.15 -36.24 -5.85
C LYS A 410 -13.32 -35.35 -7.06
N TRP A 411 -12.86 -35.85 -8.19
CA TRP A 411 -13.18 -35.31 -9.49
C TRP A 411 -14.54 -35.80 -9.96
N ARG A 412 -15.31 -34.92 -10.58
CA ARG A 412 -16.55 -35.27 -11.29
C ARG A 412 -16.67 -34.50 -12.60
N MET A 413 -17.27 -35.13 -13.59
CA MET A 413 -17.61 -34.47 -14.84
C MET A 413 -18.66 -33.39 -14.59
N ILE A 414 -18.52 -32.26 -15.28
CA ILE A 414 -19.53 -31.20 -15.36
C ILE A 414 -19.99 -31.06 -16.82
N SER A 415 -20.95 -30.18 -17.05
CA SER A 415 -21.41 -29.90 -18.42
C SER A 415 -20.24 -29.51 -19.33
N SER A 416 -20.28 -29.99 -20.56
CA SER A 416 -19.26 -29.68 -21.57
C SER A 416 -19.49 -28.29 -22.17
N MET A 417 -18.39 -27.65 -22.58
CA MET A 417 -18.43 -26.42 -23.37
C MET A 417 -19.16 -26.64 -24.70
N ASN A 418 -19.60 -25.56 -25.33
CA ASN A 418 -20.19 -25.58 -26.66
C ASN A 418 -19.12 -25.80 -27.72
N THR A 419 -17.93 -25.22 -27.54
CA THR A 419 -16.81 -25.32 -28.47
C THR A 419 -15.64 -26.06 -27.81
N LEU A 420 -15.13 -27.08 -28.48
CA LEU A 420 -13.85 -27.71 -28.13
C LEU A 420 -12.73 -26.68 -28.32
N ARG A 421 -11.80 -26.62 -27.35
CA ARG A 421 -10.73 -25.64 -27.40
C ARG A 421 -9.48 -26.09 -26.66
N SER A 422 -8.32 -25.77 -27.22
CA SER A 422 -7.01 -25.83 -26.57
C SER A 422 -6.27 -24.48 -26.70
N LEU A 423 -5.19 -24.28 -25.94
CA LEU A 423 -4.38 -23.04 -25.95
C LEU A 423 -5.21 -21.76 -25.72
N PHE A 424 -6.30 -21.88 -24.97
CA PHE A 424 -7.15 -20.77 -24.53
C PHE A 424 -6.74 -20.28 -23.14
N THR A 425 -7.46 -19.29 -22.62
CA THR A 425 -7.26 -18.80 -21.26
C THR A 425 -8.53 -18.86 -20.44
N VAL A 426 -8.36 -19.05 -19.13
CA VAL A 426 -9.43 -19.14 -18.15
C VAL A 426 -9.32 -17.99 -17.16
N GLY A 427 -10.45 -17.34 -16.88
CA GLY A 427 -10.56 -16.29 -15.89
C GLY A 427 -11.78 -16.50 -15.01
N VAL A 428 -11.67 -16.15 -13.74
CA VAL A 428 -12.79 -16.18 -12.79
C VAL A 428 -13.24 -14.74 -12.51
N LEU A 429 -14.54 -14.49 -12.65
CA LEU A 429 -15.15 -13.20 -12.36
C LEU A 429 -16.55 -13.43 -11.79
N ASN A 430 -16.84 -12.84 -10.63
CA ASN A 430 -18.12 -12.96 -9.95
C ASN A 430 -18.59 -14.42 -9.78
N ASP A 431 -17.69 -15.29 -9.33
CA ASP A 431 -17.92 -16.73 -9.12
C ASP A 431 -18.35 -17.51 -10.39
N LEU A 432 -18.06 -16.94 -11.56
CA LEU A 432 -18.26 -17.57 -12.86
C LEU A 432 -16.91 -17.83 -13.54
N LEU A 433 -16.84 -18.92 -14.30
CA LEU A 433 -15.65 -19.33 -15.03
C LEU A 433 -15.78 -18.91 -16.50
N TYR A 434 -14.84 -18.14 -17.01
CA TYR A 434 -14.82 -17.70 -18.40
C TYR A 434 -13.70 -18.39 -19.16
N VAL A 435 -14.03 -18.96 -20.32
CA VAL A 435 -13.05 -19.47 -21.30
C VAL A 435 -12.98 -18.53 -22.48
N VAL A 436 -11.79 -18.05 -22.81
CA VAL A 436 -11.59 -16.95 -23.77
C VAL A 436 -10.60 -17.38 -24.86
N GLY A 437 -11.02 -17.31 -26.12
CA GLY A 437 -10.16 -17.61 -27.28
C GLY A 437 -9.74 -19.08 -27.37
N GLY A 438 -8.52 -19.32 -27.87
CA GLY A 438 -7.95 -20.65 -28.12
C GLY A 438 -7.95 -21.05 -29.58
N PHE A 439 -7.66 -22.32 -29.83
CA PHE A 439 -7.84 -22.97 -31.13
C PHE A 439 -9.03 -23.91 -31.10
N ASP A 440 -9.72 -24.04 -32.23
CA ASP A 440 -10.60 -25.16 -32.51
C ASP A 440 -9.88 -26.26 -33.31
N GLN A 441 -10.62 -27.33 -33.62
CA GLN A 441 -10.15 -28.49 -34.37
C GLN A 441 -9.66 -28.14 -35.79
N SER A 442 -10.08 -26.98 -36.32
CA SER A 442 -9.64 -26.48 -37.63
C SER A 442 -8.34 -25.65 -37.54
N LEU A 443 -7.70 -25.65 -36.36
CA LEU A 443 -6.51 -24.84 -36.05
C LEU A 443 -6.75 -23.35 -36.27
N GLN A 444 -7.99 -22.89 -36.13
CA GLN A 444 -8.32 -21.47 -36.24
C GLN A 444 -8.38 -20.82 -34.85
N ALA A 445 -7.72 -19.67 -34.74
CA ALA A 445 -7.80 -18.88 -33.51
C ALA A 445 -9.24 -18.38 -33.30
N LEU A 446 -9.73 -18.54 -32.08
CA LEU A 446 -11.09 -18.17 -31.68
C LEU A 446 -11.12 -16.75 -31.12
N ASN A 447 -12.22 -16.04 -31.38
CA ASN A 447 -12.61 -14.84 -30.64
C ASN A 447 -13.81 -15.09 -29.71
N THR A 448 -14.30 -16.33 -29.63
CA THR A 448 -15.45 -16.71 -28.84
C THR A 448 -15.11 -16.74 -27.34
N VAL A 449 -16.11 -16.42 -26.53
CA VAL A 449 -16.03 -16.50 -25.08
C VAL A 449 -17.23 -17.29 -24.57
N GLU A 450 -17.00 -18.24 -23.68
CA GLU A 450 -18.06 -18.95 -22.98
C GLU A 450 -17.92 -18.77 -21.47
N CYS A 451 -19.06 -18.72 -20.79
CA CYS A 451 -19.17 -18.54 -19.35
C CYS A 451 -19.86 -19.76 -18.73
N TYR A 452 -19.22 -20.38 -17.76
CA TYR A 452 -19.79 -21.46 -16.97
C TYR A 452 -20.31 -20.94 -15.64
N ASN A 453 -21.55 -21.34 -15.33
CA ASN A 453 -22.17 -21.09 -14.04
C ASN A 453 -22.23 -22.39 -13.21
N PRO A 454 -21.49 -22.49 -12.10
CA PRO A 454 -21.51 -23.65 -11.22
C PRO A 454 -22.88 -23.97 -10.62
N SER A 455 -23.73 -22.96 -10.39
CA SER A 455 -25.05 -23.14 -9.77
C SER A 455 -26.06 -23.82 -10.68
N THR A 456 -25.95 -23.59 -12.00
CA THR A 456 -26.83 -24.21 -13.00
C THR A 456 -26.16 -25.35 -13.74
N ASN A 457 -24.84 -25.53 -13.59
CA ASN A 457 -24.02 -26.47 -14.35
C ASN A 457 -24.22 -26.28 -15.87
N MET A 458 -24.13 -25.03 -16.36
CA MET A 458 -24.33 -24.70 -17.78
C MET A 458 -23.26 -23.75 -18.31
N TRP A 459 -22.90 -23.95 -19.58
CA TRP A 459 -22.06 -23.05 -20.37
C TRP A 459 -22.92 -22.16 -21.26
N THR A 460 -22.71 -20.85 -21.19
CA THR A 460 -23.44 -19.86 -21.99
C THR A 460 -22.45 -19.05 -22.83
N PRO A 461 -22.66 -18.91 -24.16
CA PRO A 461 -21.89 -17.98 -24.97
C PRO A 461 -22.08 -16.54 -24.48
N VAL A 462 -21.01 -15.77 -24.41
CA VAL A 462 -21.06 -14.34 -24.09
C VAL A 462 -20.46 -13.52 -25.23
N ALA A 463 -20.35 -12.19 -25.05
CA ALA A 463 -19.83 -11.31 -26.08
C ALA A 463 -18.43 -11.74 -26.56
N ASN A 464 -18.28 -11.86 -27.88
CA ASN A 464 -17.00 -12.21 -28.50
C ASN A 464 -15.96 -11.09 -28.33
N MET A 465 -14.69 -11.48 -28.33
CA MET A 465 -13.59 -10.54 -28.52
C MET A 465 -13.64 -9.93 -29.92
N ARG A 466 -13.11 -8.70 -30.03
CA ARG A 466 -12.95 -8.04 -31.34
C ARG A 466 -11.93 -8.75 -32.21
N GLU A 467 -10.87 -9.28 -31.60
CA GLU A 467 -9.77 -9.97 -32.26
C GLU A 467 -9.71 -11.43 -31.84
N ARG A 468 -9.33 -12.30 -32.77
CA ARG A 468 -9.05 -13.73 -32.51
C ARG A 468 -7.72 -13.87 -31.77
N ARG A 469 -7.67 -14.69 -30.73
CA ARG A 469 -6.47 -14.88 -29.91
C ARG A 469 -6.31 -16.33 -29.46
N CYS A 470 -5.08 -16.81 -29.46
CA CYS A 470 -4.63 -18.06 -28.86
C CYS A 470 -3.38 -17.79 -28.01
N CYS A 471 -3.03 -18.70 -27.09
CA CYS A 471 -1.85 -18.58 -26.23
C CYS A 471 -1.82 -17.31 -25.35
N ALA A 472 -2.96 -16.66 -25.14
CA ALA A 472 -3.09 -15.47 -24.31
C ALA A 472 -3.21 -15.83 -22.83
N ARG A 473 -2.98 -14.86 -21.94
CA ARG A 473 -3.38 -14.95 -20.51
C ARG A 473 -4.42 -13.89 -20.20
N CYS A 474 -5.45 -14.25 -19.44
CA CYS A 474 -6.42 -13.32 -18.90
C CYS A 474 -6.32 -13.22 -17.37
N ARG A 475 -6.69 -12.05 -16.85
CA ARG A 475 -6.90 -11.80 -15.41
C ARG A 475 -8.05 -10.83 -15.24
N SER A 476 -8.85 -11.03 -14.20
CA SER A 476 -9.92 -10.12 -13.79
C SER A 476 -9.36 -9.06 -12.82
N PHE A 477 -9.86 -7.84 -12.93
CA PHE A 477 -9.54 -6.73 -12.02
C PHE A 477 -10.82 -5.96 -11.72
N LYS A 478 -10.94 -5.41 -10.51
CA LYS A 478 -12.01 -4.45 -10.21
C LYS A 478 -11.70 -3.16 -10.97
N ARG A 479 -12.70 -2.63 -11.68
CA ARG A 479 -12.61 -1.35 -12.40
C ARG A 479 -12.75 -0.17 -11.45
#